data_AF-A0A4D4LDE8-F1
#
_entry.id   AF-A0A4D4LDE8-F1
#
_cell.length_a   1.000
_cell.length_b   1.000
_cell.length_c   1.000
_cell.angle_alpha   90.00
_cell.angle_beta   90.00
_cell.angle_gamma   90.00
#
_symmetry.space_group_name_H-M   'P 1'
#
loop_
_entity.id
_entity.type
_entity.pdbx_description
1 polymer ?
#
loop_
_entity_poly.entity_id
_entity_poly.type
_entity_poly.pdbx_seq_one_letter_code
_entity_poly.pdbx_strand_id
1 'polypeptide(L)'
;MARRGQAQSAGLNQHPARDDAALRSVVDDAAMGRWEGARDLLAATGADWDRRIFRLQVLAEVGVRLRFADTWAKAEPRSHHALALLANVQALRAMIAGRSAGRALMEDAWSTCRAALKVWSQDVAPLVVMLALLRTHAPDRKALSHVWEEIKQRDPWNREAHHEVVTYLFPRYHGGPGEAAWWAEEQASAAPNGLPLAVLPLVVLAETHRARQEQDQRSYGLTIHPWIDCPHINRVLERWWRYRAPSPHACFADDANYLAHALSFANRHIEALEVFDAIGPYATDVPWSYCGQARELFLRHRAWAYSPPRRRHR
;
A
#
# COMPACT_ATOMS: atom_id res chain seq x y z
N MET A 1 16.36 12.45 26.68
CA MET A 1 16.26 13.70 25.89
C MET A 1 17.12 13.68 24.62
N ALA A 2 18.37 13.23 24.64
CA ALA A 2 19.25 13.21 23.45
C ALA A 2 18.73 12.37 22.25
N ARG A 3 18.11 11.20 22.47
CA ARG A 3 17.51 10.38 21.39
C ARG A 3 16.31 11.04 20.70
N ARG A 4 15.55 11.89 21.41
CA ARG A 4 14.40 12.64 20.83
C ARG A 4 14.85 13.80 19.93
N GLY A 5 16.01 14.39 20.21
CA GLY A 5 16.60 15.42 19.35
C GLY A 5 17.18 14.88 18.04
N GLN A 6 17.76 13.68 18.04
CA GLN A 6 18.27 13.03 16.82
C GLN A 6 17.18 12.60 15.84
N ALA A 7 15.98 12.24 16.33
CA ALA A 7 14.83 11.91 15.48
C ALA A 7 14.26 13.14 14.75
N GLN A 8 14.41 14.34 15.32
CA GLN A 8 14.00 15.59 14.66
C GLN A 8 14.92 15.98 13.49
N SER A 9 16.22 15.65 13.56
CA SER A 9 17.23 16.04 12.57
C SER A 9 17.56 14.99 11.51
N ALA A 10 17.12 13.74 11.66
CA ALA A 10 17.33 12.71 10.66
C ALA A 10 16.50 13.02 9.40
N GLY A 11 17.17 13.13 8.25
CA GLY A 11 16.52 13.27 6.95
C GLY A 11 15.56 12.10 6.68
N LEU A 12 14.49 12.37 5.92
CA LEU A 12 13.56 11.33 5.49
C LEU A 12 14.26 10.37 4.54
N ASN A 13 13.99 9.07 4.70
CA ASN A 13 14.54 8.01 3.88
C ASN A 13 13.54 7.67 2.78
N GLN A 14 13.90 7.97 1.54
CA GLN A 14 13.02 7.79 0.37
C GLN A 14 13.27 6.48 -0.40
N HIS A 15 14.14 5.61 0.11
CA HIS A 15 14.44 4.37 -0.58
C HIS A 15 13.21 3.45 -0.59
N PRO A 16 12.83 2.86 -1.74
CA PRO A 16 11.57 2.13 -1.89
C PRO A 16 11.46 0.91 -0.96
N ALA A 17 12.57 0.23 -0.69
CA ALA A 17 12.64 -0.89 0.26
C ALA A 17 12.45 -0.54 1.75
N ARG A 18 12.41 0.74 2.14
CA ARG A 18 12.17 1.19 3.53
C ARG A 18 13.06 0.49 4.57
N ASP A 19 12.51 -0.18 5.57
CA ASP A 19 13.27 -0.87 6.62
C ASP A 19 13.74 -2.28 6.21
N ASP A 20 13.35 -2.78 5.03
CA ASP A 20 13.80 -4.06 4.51
C ASP A 20 15.25 -3.98 3.97
N ALA A 21 16.21 -4.24 4.86
CA ALA A 21 17.63 -4.21 4.55
C ALA A 21 18.04 -5.22 3.46
N ALA A 22 17.40 -6.40 3.40
CA ALA A 22 17.71 -7.41 2.40
C ALA A 22 17.22 -6.99 1.01
N LEU A 23 16.05 -6.34 0.93
CA LEU A 23 15.55 -5.79 -0.33
C LEU A 23 16.38 -4.58 -0.80
N ARG A 24 16.93 -3.76 0.10
CA ARG A 24 17.77 -2.61 -0.27
C ARG A 24 18.94 -2.98 -1.18
N SER A 25 19.75 -3.97 -0.78
CA SER A 25 20.90 -4.39 -1.60
C SER A 25 20.48 -4.94 -2.96
N VAL A 26 19.30 -5.56 -3.04
CA VAL A 26 18.80 -6.18 -4.28
C VAL A 26 18.20 -5.15 -5.23
N VAL A 27 17.66 -4.04 -4.72
CA VAL A 27 17.14 -2.94 -5.55
C VAL A 27 18.24 -2.36 -6.45
N ASP A 28 19.44 -2.18 -5.92
CA ASP A 28 20.57 -1.67 -6.70
C ASP A 28 20.97 -2.64 -7.82
N ASP A 29 20.98 -3.95 -7.55
CA ASP A 29 21.25 -4.98 -8.55
C ASP A 29 20.17 -5.05 -9.63
N ALA A 30 18.90 -5.00 -9.22
CA ALA A 30 17.75 -5.00 -10.13
C ALA A 30 17.75 -3.77 -11.04
N ALA A 31 18.15 -2.59 -10.52
CA ALA A 31 18.29 -1.37 -11.30
C ALA A 31 19.39 -1.48 -12.39
N MET A 32 20.37 -2.36 -12.20
CA MET A 32 21.38 -2.71 -13.21
C MET A 32 20.93 -3.85 -14.15
N GLY A 33 19.69 -4.33 -14.01
CA GLY A 33 19.13 -5.40 -14.83
C GLY A 33 19.59 -6.81 -14.45
N ARG A 34 20.20 -6.99 -13.27
CA ARG A 34 20.59 -8.30 -12.72
C ARG A 34 19.43 -8.91 -11.94
N TRP A 35 19.19 -10.21 -12.10
CA TRP A 35 18.03 -10.89 -11.49
C TRP A 35 18.43 -11.92 -10.43
N GLU A 36 19.71 -12.23 -10.29
CA GLU A 36 20.25 -13.21 -9.35
C GLU A 36 19.96 -12.82 -7.89
N GLY A 37 20.16 -11.55 -7.54
CA GLY A 37 19.83 -11.03 -6.20
C GLY A 37 18.32 -11.13 -5.90
N ALA A 38 17.46 -10.85 -6.90
CA ALA A 38 16.02 -10.99 -6.76
C ALA A 38 15.60 -12.45 -6.57
N ARG A 39 16.22 -13.39 -7.30
CA ARG A 39 16.01 -14.83 -7.13
C ARG A 39 16.33 -15.26 -5.71
N ASP A 40 17.53 -14.95 -5.22
CA ASP A 40 18.00 -15.43 -3.92
C ASP A 40 17.17 -14.80 -2.77
N LEU A 41 16.81 -13.52 -2.89
CA LEU A 41 15.93 -12.84 -1.95
C LEU A 41 14.54 -13.47 -1.90
N LEU A 42 13.91 -13.71 -3.05
CA LEU A 42 12.56 -14.27 -3.11
C LEU A 42 12.53 -15.72 -2.63
N ALA A 43 13.59 -16.49 -2.88
CA ALA A 43 13.77 -17.84 -2.33
C ALA A 43 13.89 -17.81 -0.80
N ALA A 44 14.71 -16.91 -0.25
CA ALA A 44 14.85 -16.75 1.20
C ALA A 44 13.59 -16.21 1.90
N THR A 45 12.74 -15.46 1.18
CA THR A 45 11.46 -14.96 1.69
C THR A 45 10.46 -16.08 1.95
N GLY A 46 10.47 -17.12 1.11
CA GLY A 46 9.55 -18.25 1.22
C GLY A 46 8.07 -17.81 1.18
N ALA A 47 7.30 -18.30 2.15
CA ALA A 47 5.85 -18.13 2.27
C ALA A 47 5.42 -16.97 3.19
N ASP A 48 6.33 -16.06 3.55
CA ASP A 48 5.94 -14.77 4.15
C ASP A 48 5.26 -13.93 3.07
N TRP A 49 3.94 -14.10 2.90
CA TRP A 49 3.18 -13.50 1.79
C TRP A 49 3.22 -11.98 1.83
N ASP A 50 3.14 -11.38 3.01
CA ASP A 50 3.19 -9.94 3.21
C ASP A 50 4.52 -9.36 2.71
N ARG A 51 5.67 -9.91 3.17
CA ARG A 51 6.99 -9.47 2.67
C ARG A 51 7.21 -9.83 1.21
N ARG A 52 6.75 -10.99 0.76
CA ARG A 52 6.89 -11.44 -0.62
C ARG A 52 6.20 -10.49 -1.59
N ILE A 53 4.96 -10.12 -1.31
CA ILE A 53 4.18 -9.19 -2.15
C ILE A 53 4.88 -7.84 -2.20
N PHE A 54 5.26 -7.28 -1.05
CA PHE A 54 5.98 -6.01 -0.98
C PHE A 54 7.28 -6.02 -1.80
N ARG A 55 8.11 -7.07 -1.63
CA ARG A 55 9.36 -7.24 -2.37
C ARG A 55 9.13 -7.33 -3.87
N LEU A 56 8.12 -8.10 -4.31
CA LEU A 56 7.77 -8.22 -5.73
C LEU A 56 7.31 -6.88 -6.32
N GLN A 57 6.48 -6.13 -5.60
CA GLN A 57 6.00 -4.81 -6.03
C GLN A 57 7.16 -3.83 -6.19
N VAL A 58 8.05 -3.72 -5.19
CA VAL A 58 9.23 -2.84 -5.24
C VAL A 58 10.17 -3.23 -6.39
N LEU A 59 10.46 -4.53 -6.56
CA LEU A 59 11.30 -5.01 -7.66
C LEU A 59 10.67 -4.74 -9.03
N ALA A 60 9.35 -4.87 -9.13
CA ALA A 60 8.63 -4.58 -10.35
C ALA A 60 8.65 -3.08 -10.69
N GLU A 61 8.50 -2.19 -9.71
CA GLU A 61 8.62 -0.74 -9.91
C GLU A 61 10.01 -0.33 -10.41
N VAL A 62 11.07 -0.83 -9.76
CA VAL A 62 12.47 -0.58 -10.15
C VAL A 62 12.73 -1.11 -11.56
N GLY A 63 12.21 -2.28 -11.86
CA GLY A 63 12.53 -3.02 -13.08
C GLY A 63 11.55 -2.84 -14.24
N VAL A 64 10.49 -2.03 -14.10
CA VAL A 64 9.39 -1.97 -15.09
C VAL A 64 9.86 -1.62 -16.50
N ARG A 65 10.90 -0.77 -16.61
CA ARG A 65 11.50 -0.34 -17.88
C ARG A 65 12.62 -1.25 -18.38
N LEU A 66 13.05 -2.20 -17.57
CA LEU A 66 14.15 -3.12 -17.88
C LEU A 66 13.62 -4.47 -18.36
N ARG A 67 14.48 -5.30 -18.94
CA ARG A 67 14.12 -6.66 -19.42
C ARG A 67 14.51 -7.77 -18.45
N PHE A 68 15.01 -7.46 -17.25
CA PHE A 68 15.57 -8.45 -16.33
C PHE A 68 14.57 -9.54 -15.92
N ALA A 69 13.30 -9.18 -15.63
CA ALA A 69 12.25 -10.15 -15.31
C ALA A 69 11.90 -11.03 -16.53
N ASP A 70 11.86 -10.46 -17.74
CA ASP A 70 11.69 -11.22 -18.98
C ASP A 70 12.83 -12.23 -19.17
N THR A 71 14.09 -11.78 -18.97
CA THR A 71 15.28 -12.62 -19.13
C THR A 71 15.32 -13.74 -18.10
N TRP A 72 15.01 -13.45 -16.83
CA TRP A 72 14.96 -14.46 -15.78
C TRP A 72 13.88 -15.51 -16.06
N ALA A 73 12.65 -15.09 -16.40
CA ALA A 73 11.58 -16.04 -16.72
C ALA A 73 11.88 -16.89 -17.96
N LYS A 74 12.66 -16.38 -18.92
CA LYS A 74 13.15 -17.18 -20.05
C LYS A 74 14.24 -18.18 -19.65
N ALA A 75 15.16 -17.77 -18.78
CA ALA A 75 16.23 -18.64 -18.29
C ALA A 75 15.69 -19.76 -17.38
N GLU A 76 14.69 -19.44 -16.56
CA GLU A 76 14.09 -20.36 -15.58
C GLU A 76 12.55 -20.43 -15.74
N PRO A 77 12.02 -21.03 -16.82
CA PRO A 77 10.59 -20.95 -17.17
C PRO A 77 9.65 -21.69 -16.20
N ARG A 78 10.19 -22.51 -15.31
CA ARG A 78 9.44 -23.22 -14.27
C ARG A 78 9.66 -22.63 -12.87
N SER A 79 10.40 -21.52 -12.76
CA SER A 79 10.59 -20.84 -11.48
C SER A 79 9.35 -20.02 -11.13
N HIS A 80 8.67 -20.39 -10.04
CA HIS A 80 7.51 -19.65 -9.55
C HIS A 80 7.89 -18.22 -9.11
N HIS A 81 9.13 -18.00 -8.64
CA HIS A 81 9.64 -16.66 -8.33
C HIS A 81 9.81 -15.81 -9.59
N ALA A 82 10.39 -16.36 -10.65
CA ALA A 82 10.57 -15.65 -11.92
C ALA A 82 9.23 -15.27 -12.55
N LEU A 83 8.27 -16.21 -12.56
CA LEU A 83 6.92 -15.97 -13.08
C LEU A 83 6.16 -14.93 -12.25
N ALA A 84 6.25 -14.99 -10.92
CA ALA A 84 5.60 -13.99 -10.06
C ALA A 84 6.15 -12.57 -10.28
N LEU A 85 7.47 -12.42 -10.42
CA LEU A 85 8.07 -11.10 -10.72
C LEU A 85 7.71 -10.62 -12.12
N LEU A 86 7.75 -11.51 -13.13
CA LEU A 86 7.34 -11.18 -14.49
C LEU A 86 5.88 -10.71 -14.53
N ALA A 87 4.98 -11.38 -13.83
CA ALA A 87 3.58 -11.00 -13.74
C ALA A 87 3.39 -9.58 -13.17
N ASN A 88 4.09 -9.25 -12.09
CA ASN A 88 4.06 -7.90 -11.49
C ASN A 88 4.58 -6.84 -12.49
N VAL A 89 5.71 -7.11 -13.16
CA VAL A 89 6.28 -6.20 -14.16
C VAL A 89 5.35 -6.00 -15.35
N GLN A 90 4.76 -7.07 -15.89
CA GLN A 90 3.80 -7.01 -16.99
C GLN A 90 2.55 -6.23 -16.60
N ALA A 91 2.00 -6.49 -15.41
CA ALA A 91 0.85 -5.77 -14.90
C ALA A 91 1.14 -4.27 -14.73
N LEU A 92 2.30 -3.91 -14.17
CA LEU A 92 2.67 -2.51 -14.05
C LEU A 92 2.85 -1.83 -15.41
N ARG A 93 3.46 -2.50 -16.39
CA ARG A 93 3.53 -2.01 -17.78
C ARG A 93 2.13 -1.82 -18.38
N ALA A 94 1.20 -2.74 -18.15
CA ALA A 94 -0.19 -2.63 -18.61
C ALA A 94 -0.91 -1.43 -17.99
N MET A 95 -0.76 -1.22 -16.68
CA MET A 95 -1.35 -0.09 -15.96
C MET A 95 -0.78 1.26 -16.44
N ILE A 96 0.54 1.35 -16.67
CA ILE A 96 1.18 2.56 -17.20
C ILE A 96 0.69 2.87 -18.62
N ALA A 97 0.53 1.85 -19.47
CA ALA A 97 0.00 2.02 -20.82
C ALA A 97 -1.49 2.45 -20.84
N GLY A 98 -2.20 2.29 -19.71
CA GLY A 98 -3.61 2.64 -19.56
C GLY A 98 -4.56 1.61 -20.17
N ARG A 99 -5.86 1.82 -19.97
CA ARG A 99 -6.91 0.81 -20.24
C ARG A 99 -6.91 0.25 -21.66
N SER A 100 -6.78 1.12 -22.65
CA SER A 100 -6.89 0.72 -24.07
C SER A 100 -5.58 0.13 -24.59
N ALA A 101 -4.46 0.86 -24.47
CA ALA A 101 -3.18 0.43 -25.01
C ALA A 101 -2.53 -0.70 -24.20
N GLY A 102 -2.86 -0.82 -22.92
CA GLY A 102 -2.34 -1.86 -22.03
C GLY A 102 -3.08 -3.21 -22.07
N ARG A 103 -4.12 -3.37 -22.90
CA ARG A 103 -4.97 -4.58 -22.87
C ARG A 103 -4.19 -5.88 -23.17
N ALA A 104 -3.36 -5.90 -24.20
CA ALA A 104 -2.55 -7.08 -24.52
C ALA A 104 -1.57 -7.42 -23.39
N LEU A 105 -0.92 -6.40 -22.81
CA LEU A 105 -0.02 -6.59 -21.66
C LEU A 105 -0.76 -7.09 -20.42
N MET A 106 -2.01 -6.68 -20.21
CA MET A 106 -2.87 -7.16 -19.15
C MET A 106 -3.23 -8.65 -19.35
N GLU A 107 -3.56 -9.07 -20.56
CA GLU A 107 -3.83 -10.47 -20.90
C GLU A 107 -2.58 -11.34 -20.69
N ASP A 108 -1.41 -10.85 -21.11
CA ASP A 108 -0.12 -11.50 -20.85
C ASP A 108 0.16 -11.64 -19.35
N ALA A 109 -0.01 -10.56 -18.58
CA ALA A 109 0.18 -10.56 -17.13
C ALA A 109 -0.76 -11.55 -16.43
N TRP A 110 -2.03 -11.59 -16.85
CA TRP A 110 -3.02 -12.54 -16.34
C TRP A 110 -2.62 -13.99 -16.62
N SER A 111 -2.17 -14.27 -17.85
CA SER A 111 -1.66 -15.59 -18.23
C SER A 111 -0.44 -16.00 -17.41
N THR A 112 0.51 -15.09 -17.20
CA THR A 112 1.68 -15.32 -16.35
C THR A 112 1.28 -15.56 -14.89
N CYS A 113 0.29 -14.85 -14.35
CA CYS A 113 -0.25 -15.12 -13.01
C CYS A 113 -0.80 -16.55 -12.91
N ARG A 114 -1.59 -16.99 -13.90
CA ARG A 114 -2.10 -18.36 -13.96
C ARG A 114 -0.98 -19.39 -14.07
N ALA A 115 0.09 -19.09 -14.82
CA ALA A 115 1.26 -19.96 -14.91
C ALA A 115 2.00 -20.08 -13.58
N ALA A 116 2.21 -18.96 -12.87
CA ALA A 116 2.82 -18.96 -11.54
C ALA A 116 2.01 -19.81 -10.55
N LEU A 117 0.69 -19.65 -10.52
CA LEU A 117 -0.22 -20.41 -9.64
C LEU A 117 -0.27 -21.91 -9.97
N LYS A 118 -0.01 -22.31 -11.22
CA LYS A 118 0.12 -23.73 -11.57
C LYS A 118 1.38 -24.36 -10.97
N VAL A 119 2.46 -23.60 -10.83
CA VAL A 119 3.72 -24.07 -10.25
C VAL A 119 3.67 -24.02 -8.73
N TRP A 120 3.12 -22.93 -8.16
CA TRP A 120 2.93 -22.80 -6.71
C TRP A 120 1.52 -22.31 -6.38
N SER A 121 0.64 -23.28 -6.14
CA SER A 121 -0.79 -23.01 -5.93
C SER A 121 -1.12 -22.26 -4.65
N GLN A 122 -0.19 -22.18 -3.69
CA GLN A 122 -0.38 -21.47 -2.43
C GLN A 122 0.06 -20.00 -2.49
N ASP A 123 0.77 -19.57 -3.55
CA ASP A 123 1.27 -18.20 -3.66
C ASP A 123 0.11 -17.21 -3.85
N VAL A 124 0.02 -16.24 -2.94
CA VAL A 124 -1.03 -15.20 -2.95
C VAL A 124 -0.66 -14.03 -3.88
N ALA A 125 0.63 -13.82 -4.14
CA ALA A 125 1.09 -12.64 -4.89
C ALA A 125 0.50 -12.54 -6.32
N PRO A 126 0.42 -13.63 -7.11
CA PRO A 126 -0.24 -13.56 -8.42
C PRO A 126 -1.72 -13.18 -8.34
N LEU A 127 -2.43 -13.57 -7.29
CA LEU A 127 -3.84 -13.22 -7.11
C LEU A 127 -4.01 -11.72 -6.81
N VAL A 128 -3.10 -11.13 -6.04
CA VAL A 128 -3.07 -9.68 -5.80
C VAL A 128 -2.85 -8.92 -7.11
N VAL A 129 -1.93 -9.40 -7.97
CA VAL A 129 -1.74 -8.82 -9.31
C VAL A 129 -3.02 -8.91 -10.13
N MET A 130 -3.73 -10.03 -10.08
CA MET A 130 -5.00 -10.19 -10.80
C MET A 130 -6.08 -9.21 -10.31
N LEU A 131 -6.15 -8.92 -9.00
CA LEU A 131 -7.04 -7.86 -8.46
C LEU A 131 -6.65 -6.48 -9.01
N ALA A 132 -5.37 -6.14 -9.04
CA ALA A 132 -4.88 -4.87 -9.59
C ALA A 132 -5.20 -4.70 -11.08
N LEU A 133 -5.10 -5.78 -11.87
CA LEU A 133 -5.49 -5.80 -13.27
C LEU A 133 -6.98 -5.59 -13.45
N LEU A 134 -7.84 -6.24 -12.65
CA LEU A 134 -9.29 -6.06 -12.69
C LEU A 134 -9.64 -4.61 -12.36
N ARG A 135 -9.12 -4.07 -11.25
CA ARG A 135 -9.32 -2.67 -10.86
C ARG A 135 -8.98 -1.69 -11.98
N THR A 136 -7.96 -1.98 -12.78
CA THR A 136 -7.50 -1.03 -13.79
C THR A 136 -8.21 -1.21 -15.13
N HIS A 137 -8.44 -2.45 -15.59
CA HIS A 137 -8.81 -2.74 -16.98
C HIS A 137 -10.25 -3.23 -17.18
N ALA A 138 -10.93 -3.77 -16.16
CA ALA A 138 -12.23 -4.42 -16.38
C ALA A 138 -13.16 -4.39 -15.15
N PRO A 139 -14.42 -3.94 -15.29
CA PRO A 139 -15.45 -4.06 -14.25
C PRO A 139 -16.02 -5.49 -14.13
N ASP A 140 -15.16 -6.52 -14.18
CA ASP A 140 -15.58 -7.92 -14.11
C ASP A 140 -15.71 -8.37 -12.64
N ARG A 141 -16.90 -8.13 -12.07
CA ARG A 141 -17.21 -8.54 -10.69
C ARG A 141 -17.19 -10.05 -10.50
N LYS A 142 -17.45 -10.85 -11.53
CA LYS A 142 -17.43 -12.32 -11.41
C LYS A 142 -16.00 -12.80 -11.25
N ALA A 143 -15.08 -12.28 -12.07
CA ALA A 143 -13.66 -12.55 -11.93
C ALA A 143 -13.12 -12.03 -10.59
N LEU A 144 -13.50 -10.83 -10.16
CA LEU A 144 -13.14 -10.27 -8.86
C LEU A 144 -13.55 -11.21 -7.72
N SER A 145 -14.80 -11.65 -7.67
CA SER A 145 -15.29 -12.58 -6.65
C SER A 145 -14.53 -13.91 -6.67
N HIS A 146 -14.23 -14.46 -7.84
CA HIS A 146 -13.46 -15.70 -7.95
C HIS A 146 -12.04 -15.57 -7.39
N VAL A 147 -11.31 -14.52 -7.78
CA VAL A 147 -9.97 -14.23 -7.27
C VAL A 147 -10.00 -13.96 -5.76
N TRP A 148 -11.04 -13.26 -5.28
CA TRP A 148 -11.22 -12.99 -3.87
C TRP A 148 -11.45 -14.26 -3.03
N GLU A 149 -12.29 -15.20 -3.49
CA GLU A 149 -12.46 -16.50 -2.82
C GLU A 149 -11.14 -17.29 -2.75
N GLU A 150 -10.37 -17.24 -3.83
CA GLU A 150 -9.05 -17.84 -3.90
C GLU A 150 -8.06 -17.24 -2.88
N ILE A 151 -8.10 -15.92 -2.66
CA ILE A 151 -7.28 -15.25 -1.63
C ILE A 151 -7.75 -15.64 -0.23
N LYS A 152 -9.07 -15.63 0.03
CA LYS A 152 -9.62 -16.00 1.34
C LYS A 152 -9.25 -17.41 1.79
N GLN A 153 -9.11 -18.34 0.86
CA GLN A 153 -8.70 -19.72 1.18
C GLN A 153 -7.23 -19.82 1.59
N ARG A 154 -6.38 -18.85 1.20
CA ARG A 154 -4.91 -18.91 1.38
C ARG A 154 -4.42 -17.94 2.44
N ASP A 155 -4.86 -16.69 2.36
CA ASP A 155 -4.51 -15.60 3.26
C ASP A 155 -5.70 -14.61 3.36
N PRO A 156 -6.72 -14.94 4.16
CA PRO A 156 -7.95 -14.15 4.27
C PRO A 156 -7.75 -12.77 4.86
N TRP A 157 -6.58 -12.45 5.39
CA TRP A 157 -6.26 -11.16 5.96
C TRP A 157 -5.13 -10.44 5.21
N ASN A 158 -4.84 -10.87 3.97
CA ASN A 158 -3.81 -10.28 3.14
C ASN A 158 -4.03 -8.78 2.95
N ARG A 159 -3.15 -7.95 3.52
CA ARG A 159 -3.29 -6.49 3.53
C ARG A 159 -3.47 -5.94 2.11
N GLU A 160 -2.60 -6.33 1.19
CA GLU A 160 -2.60 -5.77 -0.16
C GLU A 160 -3.85 -6.13 -0.95
N ALA A 161 -4.33 -7.37 -0.84
CA ALA A 161 -5.58 -7.79 -1.46
C ALA A 161 -6.78 -6.96 -1.02
N HIS A 162 -6.88 -6.63 0.27
CA HIS A 162 -7.98 -5.80 0.77
C HIS A 162 -7.91 -4.37 0.23
N HIS A 163 -6.71 -3.81 0.14
CA HIS A 163 -6.50 -2.50 -0.47
C HIS A 163 -6.87 -2.50 -1.96
N GLU A 164 -6.54 -3.57 -2.70
CA GLU A 164 -6.93 -3.72 -4.11
C GLU A 164 -8.46 -3.79 -4.30
N VAL A 165 -9.16 -4.56 -3.45
CA VAL A 165 -10.64 -4.63 -3.49
C VAL A 165 -11.28 -3.30 -3.09
N VAL A 166 -10.85 -2.66 -2.00
CA VAL A 166 -11.33 -1.32 -1.61
C VAL A 166 -11.13 -0.34 -2.77
N THR A 167 -9.98 -0.41 -3.44
CA THR A 167 -9.67 0.51 -4.53
C THR A 167 -10.55 0.26 -5.76
N TYR A 168 -10.80 -1.01 -6.12
CA TYR A 168 -11.78 -1.39 -7.15
C TYR A 168 -13.17 -0.77 -6.89
N LEU A 169 -13.59 -0.73 -5.63
CA LEU A 169 -14.91 -0.26 -5.19
C LEU A 169 -15.04 1.27 -5.08
N PHE A 170 -14.00 2.07 -5.38
CA PHE A 170 -14.20 3.52 -5.48
C PHE A 170 -14.94 3.90 -6.77
N PRO A 171 -15.76 4.98 -6.76
CA PRO A 171 -16.48 5.46 -7.94
C PRO A 171 -15.60 5.83 -9.15
N ARG A 172 -14.35 6.23 -8.93
CA ARG A 172 -13.41 6.54 -10.02
C ARG A 172 -12.93 5.29 -10.79
N TYR A 173 -13.15 4.10 -10.23
CA TYR A 173 -12.85 2.82 -10.86
C TYR A 173 -14.16 2.14 -11.27
N HIS A 174 -14.65 1.18 -10.47
CA HIS A 174 -15.75 0.30 -10.86
C HIS A 174 -16.84 0.16 -9.79
N GLY A 175 -16.71 0.86 -8.66
CA GLY A 175 -17.68 0.81 -7.58
C GLY A 175 -18.76 1.89 -7.64
N GLY A 176 -19.83 1.66 -6.90
CA GLY A 176 -20.91 2.61 -6.67
C GLY A 176 -20.62 3.56 -5.50
N PRO A 177 -21.43 4.62 -5.33
CA PRO A 177 -21.36 5.49 -4.16
C PRO A 177 -21.49 4.69 -2.86
N GLY A 178 -20.54 4.86 -1.94
CA GLY A 178 -20.56 4.24 -0.61
C GLY A 178 -20.09 2.78 -0.54
N GLU A 179 -19.90 2.08 -1.67
CA GLU A 179 -19.48 0.67 -1.66
C GLU A 179 -18.13 0.46 -1.00
N ALA A 180 -17.12 1.29 -1.35
CA ALA A 180 -15.80 1.22 -0.73
C ALA A 180 -15.85 1.45 0.79
N ALA A 181 -16.69 2.37 1.25
CA ALA A 181 -16.84 2.69 2.67
C ALA A 181 -17.49 1.54 3.44
N TRP A 182 -18.56 0.97 2.90
CA TRP A 182 -19.23 -0.19 3.49
C TRP A 182 -18.28 -1.38 3.58
N TRP A 183 -17.56 -1.70 2.50
CA TRP A 183 -16.59 -2.80 2.47
C TRP A 183 -15.46 -2.58 3.48
N ALA A 184 -14.84 -1.39 3.49
CA ALA A 184 -13.77 -1.08 4.44
C ALA A 184 -14.22 -1.20 5.91
N GLU A 185 -15.44 -0.76 6.22
CA GLU A 185 -16.02 -0.86 7.56
C GLU A 185 -16.29 -2.32 7.95
N GLU A 186 -16.83 -3.14 7.04
CA GLU A 186 -17.03 -4.57 7.25
C GLU A 186 -15.70 -5.30 7.50
N GLN A 187 -14.69 -5.07 6.66
CA GLN A 187 -13.39 -5.75 6.79
C GLN A 187 -12.65 -5.29 8.05
N ALA A 188 -12.66 -4.00 8.39
CA ALA A 188 -12.11 -3.50 9.65
C ALA A 188 -12.89 -4.00 10.88
N SER A 189 -14.17 -4.35 10.72
CA SER A 189 -14.99 -4.96 11.77
C SER A 189 -14.62 -6.42 12.02
N ALA A 190 -14.46 -7.19 10.94
CA ALA A 190 -14.19 -8.62 10.98
C ALA A 190 -12.72 -8.95 11.33
N ALA A 191 -11.77 -8.08 10.98
CA ALA A 191 -10.35 -8.34 11.17
C ALA A 191 -9.98 -8.61 12.65
N PRO A 192 -9.15 -9.64 12.91
CA PRO A 192 -8.50 -9.82 14.21
C PRO A 192 -7.75 -8.57 14.68
N ASN A 193 -7.69 -8.38 16.01
CA ASN A 193 -6.90 -7.31 16.58
C ASN A 193 -5.40 -7.51 16.27
N GLY A 194 -4.69 -6.40 16.08
CA GLY A 194 -3.28 -6.35 15.72
C GLY A 194 -3.01 -6.28 14.22
N LEU A 195 -4.02 -6.49 13.37
CA LEU A 195 -3.88 -6.42 11.92
C LEU A 195 -4.10 -4.99 11.38
N PRO A 196 -3.37 -4.60 10.32
CA PRO A 196 -3.45 -3.26 9.75
C PRO A 196 -4.78 -2.97 9.05
N LEU A 197 -5.61 -3.97 8.77
CA LEU A 197 -6.91 -3.81 8.10
C LEU A 197 -7.88 -2.85 8.82
N ALA A 198 -7.67 -2.61 10.11
CA ALA A 198 -8.40 -1.56 10.84
C ALA A 198 -8.25 -0.16 10.19
N VAL A 199 -7.18 0.07 9.41
CA VAL A 199 -6.88 1.35 8.74
C VAL A 199 -7.74 1.63 7.52
N LEU A 200 -8.38 0.61 6.91
CA LEU A 200 -9.11 0.77 5.64
C LEU A 200 -10.15 1.91 5.64
N PRO A 201 -10.94 2.14 6.71
CA PRO A 201 -11.85 3.27 6.75
C PRO A 201 -11.13 4.63 6.68
N LEU A 202 -9.92 4.76 7.26
CA LEU A 202 -9.12 5.98 7.11
C LEU A 202 -8.64 6.16 5.66
N VAL A 203 -8.28 5.07 4.98
CA VAL A 203 -7.92 5.11 3.55
C VAL A 203 -9.09 5.62 2.71
N VAL A 204 -10.28 5.06 2.93
CA VAL A 204 -11.51 5.48 2.23
C VAL A 204 -11.84 6.94 2.49
N LEU A 205 -11.74 7.40 3.73
CA LEU A 205 -12.01 8.80 4.08
C LEU A 205 -11.03 9.77 3.42
N ALA A 206 -9.74 9.45 3.42
CA ALA A 206 -8.71 10.26 2.78
C ALA A 206 -8.92 10.36 1.27
N GLU A 207 -9.20 9.23 0.61
CA GLU A 207 -9.48 9.18 -0.83
C GLU A 207 -10.77 9.90 -1.20
N THR A 208 -11.83 9.75 -0.40
CA THR A 208 -13.10 10.47 -0.61
C THR A 208 -12.90 11.98 -0.45
N HIS A 209 -12.09 12.41 0.52
CA HIS A 209 -11.75 13.81 0.69
C HIS A 209 -10.95 14.35 -0.50
N ARG A 210 -9.94 13.63 -0.98
CA ARG A 210 -9.20 14.00 -2.20
C ARG A 210 -10.13 14.16 -3.40
N ALA A 211 -11.02 13.19 -3.62
CA ALA A 211 -11.97 13.26 -4.74
C ALA A 211 -12.92 14.46 -4.64
N ARG A 212 -13.36 14.83 -3.42
CA ARG A 212 -14.14 16.06 -3.20
C ARG A 212 -13.34 17.31 -3.49
N GLN A 213 -12.09 17.40 -3.01
CA GLN A 213 -11.20 18.52 -3.29
C GLN A 213 -10.97 18.73 -4.80
N GLU A 214 -10.80 17.65 -5.57
CA GLU A 214 -10.66 17.72 -7.03
C GLU A 214 -11.94 18.21 -7.74
N GLN A 215 -13.11 17.93 -7.17
CA GLN A 215 -14.41 18.43 -7.67
C GLN A 215 -14.65 19.89 -7.25
N ASP A 216 -14.35 20.23 -5.99
CA ASP A 216 -14.54 21.54 -5.38
C ASP A 216 -13.49 22.56 -5.80
N GLN A 217 -12.35 22.18 -6.40
CA GLN A 217 -11.50 23.15 -7.13
C GLN A 217 -12.27 23.94 -8.20
N ARG A 218 -13.49 23.50 -8.55
CA ARG A 218 -14.43 24.18 -9.46
C ARG A 218 -15.53 24.99 -8.73
N SER A 219 -15.60 24.97 -7.40
CA SER A 219 -16.63 25.62 -6.59
C SER A 219 -16.05 26.17 -5.26
N TYR A 220 -16.20 27.48 -5.00
CA TYR A 220 -15.62 28.17 -3.83
C TYR A 220 -16.30 27.82 -2.48
N GLY A 221 -16.28 26.55 -2.08
CA GLY A 221 -16.82 26.07 -0.80
C GLY A 221 -15.75 25.90 0.29
N LEU A 222 -16.15 26.09 1.56
CA LEU A 222 -15.33 25.74 2.73
C LEU A 222 -15.30 24.21 2.88
N THR A 223 -14.22 23.54 2.47
CA THR A 223 -14.10 22.10 2.70
C THR A 223 -13.77 21.83 4.17
N ILE A 224 -14.74 21.31 4.91
CA ILE A 224 -14.53 20.82 6.28
C ILE A 224 -13.65 19.56 6.21
N HIS A 225 -12.56 19.57 6.96
CA HIS A 225 -11.63 18.45 7.00
C HIS A 225 -12.30 17.23 7.67
N PRO A 226 -12.29 16.03 7.05
CA PRO A 226 -13.07 14.86 7.50
C PRO A 226 -12.64 14.26 8.85
N TRP A 227 -11.58 14.80 9.47
CA TRP A 227 -10.94 14.17 10.63
C TRP A 227 -11.40 14.73 11.98
N ILE A 228 -12.20 15.80 11.98
CA ILE A 228 -12.82 16.32 13.21
C ILE A 228 -13.82 15.27 13.70
N ASP A 229 -13.62 14.76 14.91
CA ASP A 229 -14.44 13.72 15.55
C ASP A 229 -14.57 12.41 14.75
N CYS A 230 -13.53 12.04 13.98
CA CYS A 230 -13.54 10.81 13.19
C CYS A 230 -13.47 9.55 14.09
N PRO A 231 -14.55 8.75 14.22
CA PRO A 231 -14.59 7.60 15.13
C PRO A 231 -13.61 6.49 14.72
N HIS A 232 -13.28 6.40 13.43
CA HIS A 232 -12.36 5.40 12.91
C HIS A 232 -10.93 5.55 13.46
N ILE A 233 -10.53 6.75 13.90
CA ILE A 233 -9.21 6.93 14.54
C ILE A 233 -9.11 6.11 15.83
N ASN A 234 -10.14 6.17 16.69
CA ASN A 234 -10.17 5.40 17.94
C ASN A 234 -10.15 3.90 17.65
N ARG A 235 -10.92 3.46 16.64
CA ARG A 235 -10.91 2.06 16.22
C ARG A 235 -9.52 1.60 15.79
N VAL A 236 -8.81 2.38 14.98
CA VAL A 236 -7.45 2.02 14.54
C VAL A 236 -6.50 1.93 15.73
N LEU A 237 -6.57 2.90 16.65
CA LEU A 237 -5.76 2.86 17.88
C LEU A 237 -6.06 1.64 18.74
N GLU A 238 -7.34 1.32 18.91
CA GLU A 238 -7.79 0.25 19.81
C GLU A 238 -7.62 -1.13 19.21
N ARG A 239 -7.84 -1.31 17.91
CA ARG A 239 -7.83 -2.65 17.28
C ARG A 239 -6.51 -2.99 16.63
N TRP A 240 -5.80 -2.01 16.05
CA TRP A 240 -4.50 -2.26 15.42
C TRP A 240 -3.35 -1.76 16.31
N TRP A 241 -3.30 -0.45 16.59
CA TRP A 241 -2.11 0.17 17.17
C TRP A 241 -1.69 -0.46 18.50
N ARG A 242 -2.63 -0.64 19.44
CA ARG A 242 -2.35 -1.23 20.76
C ARG A 242 -1.97 -2.72 20.74
N TYR A 243 -2.38 -3.45 19.70
CA TYR A 243 -2.15 -4.89 19.57
C TYR A 243 -1.15 -5.24 18.47
N ARG A 244 -0.46 -4.24 17.89
CA ARG A 244 0.47 -4.44 16.78
C ARG A 244 1.61 -5.37 17.18
N ALA A 245 2.03 -6.22 16.25
CA ALA A 245 3.16 -7.10 16.46
C ALA A 245 4.46 -6.29 16.66
N PRO A 246 5.42 -6.77 17.48
CA PRO A 246 6.72 -6.12 17.65
C PRO A 246 7.51 -6.02 16.33
N SER A 247 7.41 -7.05 15.49
CA SER A 247 7.89 -6.98 14.11
C SER A 247 6.80 -6.36 13.24
N PRO A 248 7.05 -5.22 12.58
CA PRO A 248 6.08 -4.62 11.67
C PRO A 248 5.86 -5.50 10.44
N HIS A 249 4.65 -5.39 9.87
CA HIS A 249 4.32 -5.89 8.54
C HIS A 249 5.02 -5.03 7.47
N ALA A 250 5.17 -5.56 6.26
CA ALA A 250 5.99 -4.99 5.19
C ALA A 250 5.55 -3.56 4.78
N CYS A 251 4.24 -3.32 4.74
CA CYS A 251 3.66 -2.02 4.41
C CYS A 251 3.34 -1.16 5.65
N PHE A 252 4.02 -1.39 6.79
CA PHE A 252 3.76 -0.64 8.03
C PHE A 252 3.82 0.88 7.85
N ALA A 253 4.81 1.38 7.09
CA ALA A 253 4.93 2.80 6.84
C ALA A 253 3.71 3.39 6.12
N ASP A 254 3.12 2.70 5.13
CA ASP A 254 1.90 3.19 4.45
C ASP A 254 0.76 3.37 5.44
N ASP A 255 0.47 2.32 6.19
CA ASP A 255 -0.69 2.27 7.08
C ASP A 255 -0.51 3.22 8.28
N ALA A 256 0.71 3.31 8.82
CA ALA A 256 1.03 4.22 9.91
C ALA A 256 0.96 5.68 9.46
N ASN A 257 1.35 6.00 8.21
CA ASN A 257 1.21 7.36 7.68
C ASN A 257 -0.26 7.77 7.53
N TYR A 258 -1.18 6.85 7.20
CA TYR A 258 -2.62 7.14 7.25
C TYR A 258 -3.12 7.47 8.65
N LEU A 259 -2.71 6.71 9.66
CA LEU A 259 -3.04 7.00 11.06
C LEU A 259 -2.44 8.33 11.54
N ALA A 260 -1.16 8.58 11.24
CA ALA A 260 -0.48 9.83 11.58
C ALA A 260 -1.16 11.03 10.94
N HIS A 261 -1.54 10.91 9.67
CA HIS A 261 -2.28 11.93 8.94
C HIS A 261 -3.62 12.23 9.62
N ALA A 262 -4.44 11.20 9.90
CA ALA A 262 -5.73 11.38 10.54
C ALA A 262 -5.61 12.03 11.93
N LEU A 263 -4.68 11.56 12.78
CA LEU A 263 -4.42 12.15 14.10
C LEU A 263 -3.95 13.60 14.02
N SER A 264 -3.08 13.90 13.05
CA SER A 264 -2.50 15.22 12.86
C SER A 264 -3.55 16.26 12.53
N PHE A 265 -4.48 15.95 11.62
CA PHE A 265 -5.56 16.85 11.25
C PHE A 265 -6.74 16.83 12.24
N ALA A 266 -6.84 15.80 13.09
CA ALA A 266 -7.72 15.79 14.26
C ALA A 266 -7.15 16.56 15.47
N ASN A 267 -5.96 17.18 15.34
CA ASN A 267 -5.22 17.87 16.42
C ASN A 267 -4.91 16.96 17.64
N ARG A 268 -4.80 15.65 17.42
CA ARG A 268 -4.46 14.64 18.45
C ARG A 268 -2.95 14.43 18.51
N HIS A 269 -2.23 15.50 18.84
CA HIS A 269 -0.76 15.56 18.76
C HIS A 269 -0.05 14.55 19.67
N ILE A 270 -0.64 14.21 20.83
CA ILE A 270 -0.05 13.28 21.80
C ILE A 270 -0.05 11.87 21.22
N GLU A 271 -1.17 11.38 20.69
CA GLU A 271 -1.20 10.07 20.04
C GLU A 271 -0.40 10.08 18.73
N ALA A 272 -0.42 11.18 17.97
CA ALA A 272 0.36 11.31 16.74
C ALA A 272 1.87 11.17 17.00
N LEU A 273 2.36 11.64 18.15
CA LEU A 273 3.77 11.55 18.52
C LEU A 273 4.26 10.10 18.55
N GLU A 274 3.51 9.20 19.17
CA GLU A 274 3.88 7.77 19.21
C GLU A 274 3.91 7.17 17.80
N VAL A 275 2.96 7.57 16.94
CA VAL A 275 2.90 7.08 15.56
C VAL A 275 4.09 7.61 14.75
N PHE A 276 4.46 8.87 14.88
CA PHE A 276 5.63 9.44 14.21
C PHE A 276 6.94 8.82 14.70
N ASP A 277 7.08 8.54 16.00
CA ASP A 277 8.24 7.83 16.56
C ASP A 277 8.38 6.44 15.93
N ALA A 278 7.27 5.72 15.72
CA ALA A 278 7.26 4.40 15.10
C ALA A 278 7.49 4.42 13.57
N ILE A 279 6.99 5.44 12.85
CA ILE A 279 7.28 5.63 11.42
C ILE A 279 8.77 5.89 11.20
N GLY A 280 9.41 6.61 12.13
CA GLY A 280 10.81 6.98 12.03
C GLY A 280 11.09 7.82 10.77
N PRO A 281 12.05 7.42 9.91
CA PRO A 281 12.42 8.18 8.72
C PRO A 281 11.53 7.90 7.49
N TYR A 282 10.60 6.94 7.56
CA TYR A 282 9.88 6.41 6.40
C TYR A 282 8.56 7.14 6.13
N ALA A 283 8.63 8.41 5.76
CA ALA A 283 7.46 9.15 5.28
C ALA A 283 7.01 8.62 3.90
N THR A 284 5.70 8.51 3.70
CA THR A 284 5.09 8.19 2.41
C THR A 284 4.54 9.45 1.73
N ASP A 285 4.34 9.38 0.41
CA ASP A 285 3.70 10.48 -0.33
C ASP A 285 2.21 10.59 0.03
N VAL A 286 1.48 9.48 -0.16
CA VAL A 286 0.08 9.34 0.23
C VAL A 286 -0.01 8.95 1.71
N PRO A 287 -0.93 9.53 2.50
CA PRO A 287 -1.99 10.46 2.11
C PRO A 287 -1.62 11.95 2.12
N TRP A 288 -0.40 12.31 2.51
CA TRP A 288 -0.01 13.71 2.71
C TRP A 288 -0.14 14.55 1.44
N SER A 289 0.13 13.98 0.27
CA SER A 289 -0.03 14.66 -1.03
C SER A 289 -1.46 15.12 -1.33
N TYR A 290 -2.46 14.60 -0.62
CA TYR A 290 -3.86 14.99 -0.80
C TYR A 290 -4.18 16.37 -0.23
N CYS A 291 -3.30 16.92 0.62
CA CYS A 291 -3.51 18.18 1.31
C CYS A 291 -2.39 19.21 1.06
N GLY A 292 -1.44 18.91 0.16
CA GLY A 292 -0.32 19.78 -0.17
C GLY A 292 0.98 19.01 -0.46
N GLN A 293 2.13 19.66 -0.28
CA GLN A 293 3.43 19.02 -0.49
C GLN A 293 3.69 17.97 0.61
N ALA A 294 3.66 16.68 0.24
CA ALA A 294 3.68 15.57 1.18
C ALA A 294 4.82 15.66 2.22
N ARG A 295 6.04 15.89 1.73
CA ARG A 295 7.25 16.01 2.55
C ARG A 295 7.15 17.13 3.59
N GLU A 296 6.71 18.31 3.16
CA GLU A 296 6.61 19.49 4.03
C GLU A 296 5.53 19.29 5.09
N LEU A 297 4.37 18.74 4.69
CA LEU A 297 3.28 18.44 5.59
C LEU A 297 3.67 17.41 6.65
N PHE A 298 4.26 16.28 6.24
CA PHE A 298 4.72 15.26 7.17
C PHE A 298 5.67 15.87 8.21
N LEU A 299 6.71 16.60 7.76
CA LEU A 299 7.70 17.19 8.66
C LEU A 299 7.09 18.22 9.59
N ARG A 300 6.15 19.05 9.09
CA ARG A 300 5.46 20.06 9.89
C ARG A 300 4.59 19.44 10.98
N HIS A 301 3.76 18.45 10.62
CA HIS A 301 2.90 17.78 11.58
C HIS A 301 3.69 16.92 12.57
N ARG A 302 4.81 16.31 12.14
CA ARG A 302 5.77 15.66 13.03
C ARG A 302 6.35 16.66 14.04
N ALA A 303 6.77 17.83 13.58
CA ALA A 303 7.29 18.88 14.47
C ALA A 303 6.23 19.35 15.49
N TRP A 304 4.97 19.52 15.06
CA TRP A 304 3.86 19.84 15.96
C TRP A 304 3.54 18.70 16.94
N ALA A 305 3.72 17.44 16.58
CA ALA A 305 3.55 16.34 17.52
C ALA A 305 4.60 16.39 18.65
N TYR A 306 5.86 16.72 18.33
CA TYR A 306 6.92 16.90 19.35
C TYR A 306 6.76 18.18 20.18
N SER A 307 6.29 19.25 19.55
CA SER A 307 6.13 20.57 20.14
C SER A 307 4.76 21.15 19.75
N PRO A 308 3.66 20.73 20.42
CA PRO A 308 2.32 21.17 20.06
C PRO A 308 2.20 22.69 20.10
N PRO A 309 1.62 23.32 19.06
CA PRO A 309 1.38 24.74 19.09
C PRO A 309 0.45 25.07 20.27
N ARG A 310 0.74 26.16 21.00
CA ARG A 310 -0.14 26.63 22.08
C ARG A 310 -1.52 26.88 21.49
N ARG A 311 -2.56 26.22 22.03
CA ARG A 311 -3.96 26.48 21.63
C ARG A 311 -4.20 27.98 21.79
N ARG A 312 -4.46 28.68 20.69
CA ARG A 312 -5.00 30.05 20.77
C ARG A 312 -6.42 29.91 21.29
N HIS A 313 -6.64 30.22 22.56
CA HIS A 313 -7.98 30.43 23.08
C HIS A 313 -8.61 31.56 22.25
N ARG A 314 -9.68 31.23 21.54
CA ARG A 314 -10.65 32.21 21.05
C ARG A 314 -11.74 32.35 22.11
#